data_AF-A0A534AXZ8-F1
#
_entry.id   AF-A0A534AXZ8-F1
#
_cell.length_a   1.000
_cell.length_b   1.000
_cell.length_c   1.000
_cell.angle_alpha   90.00
_cell.angle_beta   90.00
_cell.angle_gamma   90.00
#
_symmetry.space_group_name_H-M   'P 1'
#
loop_
_entity.id
_entity.type
_entity.pdbx_description
1 polymer ?
#
loop_
_entity_poly.entity_id
_entity_poly.type
_entity_poly.pdbx_seq_one_letter_code
_entity_poly.pdbx_strand_id
1 'polypeptide(L)'
;MSKVRVRLLLAVAALAASVGGYWLAQQLDRAGPRLTSGTWLPQPKAVRDFALTDTTGSSFTRASLVGAPSLVFFGFTRCPDVCPATLLQLAQVRKAAALPTLRVVFVSVDPQRDTPALLGT
;
A
#
# COMPACT_ATOMS: atom_id res chain seq x y z
N MET A 1 56.67 16.60 -8.06
CA MET A 1 55.47 16.14 -8.81
C MET A 1 54.92 17.28 -9.65
N SER A 2 54.68 17.09 -10.94
CA SER A 2 54.16 18.15 -11.83
C SER A 2 52.73 18.53 -11.45
N LYS A 3 52.42 19.83 -11.41
CA LYS A 3 51.07 20.38 -11.18
C LYS A 3 50.02 19.75 -12.12
N VAL A 4 50.45 19.28 -13.29
CA VAL A 4 49.60 18.59 -14.28
C VAL A 4 49.13 17.23 -13.77
N ARG A 5 50.01 16.44 -13.14
CA ARG A 5 49.64 15.11 -12.60
C ARG A 5 48.63 15.24 -11.46
N VAL A 6 48.79 16.25 -10.60
CA VAL A 6 47.84 16.51 -9.51
C VAL A 6 46.48 16.92 -10.05
N ARG A 7 46.41 17.82 -11.04
CA ARG A 7 45.14 18.22 -11.69
C ARG A 7 44.45 17.04 -12.38
N LEU A 8 45.22 16.17 -13.03
CA LEU A 8 44.68 14.98 -13.69
C LEU A 8 44.08 13.99 -12.69
N LEU A 9 44.77 13.75 -11.57
CA LEU A 9 44.28 12.88 -10.50
C LEU A 9 43.01 13.42 -9.84
N LEU A 10 42.94 14.73 -9.60
CA LEU A 10 41.74 15.37 -9.04
C LEU A 10 40.55 15.29 -10.00
N ALA A 11 40.78 15.49 -11.30
CA ALA A 11 39.73 15.37 -12.32
C ALA A 11 39.19 13.94 -12.41
N VAL A 12 40.07 12.92 -12.38
CA VAL A 12 39.67 11.51 -12.39
C VAL A 12 38.89 11.14 -11.12
N ALA A 13 39.34 11.60 -9.95
CA ALA A 13 38.63 11.36 -8.70
C ALA A 13 37.24 11.99 -8.68
N ALA A 14 37.10 13.23 -9.16
CA ALA A 14 35.81 13.90 -9.27
C ALA A 14 34.86 13.19 -10.25
N LEU A 15 35.38 12.71 -11.38
CA LEU A 15 34.61 11.94 -12.36
C LEU A 15 34.16 10.60 -11.76
N ALA A 16 35.05 9.87 -11.08
CA ALA A 16 34.71 8.61 -10.42
C ALA A 16 33.64 8.79 -9.33
N ALA A 17 33.74 9.85 -8.51
CA ALA A 17 32.74 10.17 -7.50
C ALA A 17 31.38 10.51 -8.13
N SER A 18 31.37 11.27 -9.22
CA SER A 18 30.14 11.64 -9.94
C SER A 18 29.45 10.43 -10.56
N VAL A 19 30.22 9.55 -11.21
CA VAL A 19 29.70 8.31 -11.81
C VAL A 19 29.21 7.34 -10.73
N GLY A 20 29.98 7.17 -9.64
CA GLY A 20 29.58 6.34 -8.51
C GLY A 20 28.32 6.85 -7.82
N GLY A 21 28.22 8.17 -7.62
CA GLY A 21 27.04 8.82 -7.06
C GLY A 21 25.80 8.66 -7.95
N TYR A 22 25.95 8.86 -9.27
CA TYR A 22 24.85 8.66 -10.22
C TYR A 22 24.38 7.20 -10.27
N TRP A 23 25.30 6.25 -10.29
CA TRP A 23 24.97 4.82 -10.28
C TRP A 23 24.24 4.41 -8.99
N LEU A 24 24.72 4.90 -7.83
CA LEU A 24 24.07 4.68 -6.54
C LEU A 24 22.67 5.31 -6.48
N ALA A 25 22.51 6.53 -6.99
CA ALA A 25 21.21 7.19 -7.06
C ALA A 25 20.20 6.38 -7.89
N GLN A 26 20.61 5.88 -9.07
CA GLN A 26 19.75 5.01 -9.88
C GLN A 26 19.41 3.68 -9.18
N GLN A 27 20.33 3.13 -8.38
CA GLN A 27 20.09 1.91 -7.62
C GLN A 27 19.02 2.13 -6.54
N LEU A 28 19.08 3.27 -5.85
CA LEU A 28 18.14 3.67 -4.80
C LEU A 28 16.76 4.01 -5.38
N ASP A 29 16.68 4.71 -6.51
CA ASP A 29 15.40 5.04 -7.16
C ASP A 29 14.65 3.81 -7.67
N ARG A 30 15.38 2.73 -8.03
CA ARG A 30 14.77 1.46 -8.47
C ARG A 30 14.25 0.60 -7.32
N ALA A 31 14.50 0.95 -6.07
CA ALA A 31 14.17 0.14 -4.90
C ALA A 31 12.68 0.22 -4.48
N GLY A 32 11.86 1.02 -5.16
CA GLY A 32 10.41 1.05 -4.94
C GLY A 32 9.73 -0.25 -5.43
N PRO A 33 8.68 -0.74 -4.74
CA PRO A 33 7.94 -1.91 -5.20
C PRO A 33 7.35 -1.61 -6.58
N ARG A 34 7.68 -2.44 -7.57
CA ARG A 34 7.05 -2.36 -8.89
C ARG A 34 5.63 -2.89 -8.77
N LEU A 35 4.66 -2.03 -9.06
CA LEU A 35 3.27 -2.42 -9.07
C LEU A 35 3.02 -3.38 -10.24
N THR A 36 2.88 -4.68 -9.97
CA THR A 36 2.58 -5.67 -11.00
C THR A 36 1.15 -5.50 -11.54
N SER A 37 0.22 -5.13 -10.66
CA SER A 37 -1.19 -4.90 -11.00
C SER A 37 -1.81 -3.84 -10.09
N GLY A 38 -2.80 -3.12 -10.62
CA GLY A 38 -3.52 -2.05 -9.92
C GLY A 38 -3.15 -0.66 -10.42
N THR A 39 -3.55 0.35 -9.66
CA THR A 39 -3.27 1.76 -9.97
C THR A 39 -2.57 2.41 -8.77
N TRP A 40 -1.32 2.80 -8.97
CA TRP A 40 -0.63 3.67 -8.02
C TRP A 40 -1.16 5.09 -8.19
N LEU A 41 -1.68 5.69 -7.10
CA LEU A 41 -2.10 7.08 -7.10
C LEU A 41 -0.93 7.95 -6.64
N PRO A 42 -0.21 8.65 -7.55
CA PRO A 42 0.93 9.47 -7.15
C PRO A 42 0.51 10.65 -6.25
N GLN A 43 -0.74 11.09 -6.38
CA GLN A 43 -1.38 12.04 -5.47
C GLN A 43 -2.43 11.31 -4.64
N PRO A 44 -2.28 11.23 -3.31
CA PRO A 44 -3.26 10.59 -2.44
C PRO A 44 -4.63 11.28 -2.56
N LYS A 45 -5.67 10.49 -2.83
CA LYS A 45 -7.06 10.99 -2.79
C LYS A 45 -7.58 10.91 -1.36
N ALA A 46 -8.05 12.04 -0.83
CA ALA A 46 -8.66 12.08 0.48
C ALA A 46 -9.94 11.23 0.51
N VAL A 47 -10.05 10.35 1.51
CA VAL A 47 -11.29 9.63 1.80
C VAL A 47 -12.29 10.64 2.36
N ARG A 48 -13.48 10.72 1.75
CA ARG A 48 -14.57 11.58 2.23
C ARG A 48 -15.11 11.05 3.55
N ASP A 49 -15.73 11.92 4.33
CA ASP A 49 -16.39 11.50 5.56
C ASP A 49 -17.58 10.58 5.25
N PHE A 50 -17.76 9.58 6.10
CA PHE A 50 -18.82 8.59 6.01
C PHE A 50 -19.24 8.14 7.41
N ALA A 51 -20.46 7.63 7.51
CA ALA A 51 -21.01 7.04 8.72
C ALA A 51 -21.59 5.66 8.37
N LEU A 52 -20.97 4.61 8.91
CA LEU A 52 -21.39 3.22 8.79
C LEU A 52 -21.50 2.60 10.18
N THR A 53 -22.06 1.39 10.24
CA THR A 53 -22.11 0.58 11.45
C THR A 53 -21.33 -0.71 11.19
N ASP A 54 -20.49 -1.12 12.14
CA ASP A 54 -19.75 -2.37 12.04
C ASP A 54 -20.60 -3.58 12.49
N THR A 55 -20.00 -4.77 12.45
CA THR A 55 -20.67 -6.02 12.81
C THR A 55 -20.98 -6.15 14.31
N THR A 56 -20.38 -5.30 15.15
CA THR A 56 -20.65 -5.24 16.60
C THR A 56 -21.75 -4.24 16.95
N GLY A 57 -22.25 -3.47 15.96
CA GLY A 57 -23.18 -2.38 16.18
C GLY A 57 -22.51 -1.05 16.52
N SER A 58 -21.17 -0.96 16.46
CA SER A 58 -20.43 0.26 16.77
C SER A 58 -20.35 1.19 15.56
N SER A 59 -20.19 2.50 15.82
CA SER A 59 -20.02 3.48 14.76
C SER A 59 -18.67 3.30 14.05
N PHE A 60 -18.72 3.20 12.72
CA PHE A 60 -17.54 3.10 11.87
C PHE A 60 -17.48 4.30 10.93
N THR A 61 -16.44 5.14 11.08
CA THR A 61 -16.28 6.40 10.34
C THR A 61 -14.90 6.49 9.71
N ARG A 62 -14.63 7.58 8.99
CA ARG A 62 -13.29 7.89 8.50
C ARG A 62 -12.25 7.91 9.63
N ALA A 63 -12.63 8.36 10.83
CA ALA A 63 -11.73 8.40 11.99
C ALA A 63 -11.30 6.98 12.41
N SER A 64 -12.17 5.99 12.24
CA SER A 64 -11.88 4.57 12.50
C SER A 64 -10.79 4.01 11.57
N LEU A 65 -10.48 4.67 10.45
CA LEU A 65 -9.40 4.27 9.54
C LEU A 65 -8.03 4.84 9.92
N VAL A 66 -7.95 5.80 10.85
CA VAL A 66 -6.70 6.45 11.26
C VAL A 66 -5.87 5.51 12.17
N GLY A 67 -4.55 5.64 12.14
CA GLY A 67 -3.62 4.94 13.05
C GLY A 67 -3.07 3.60 12.55
N ALA A 68 -3.64 3.03 11.49
CA ALA A 68 -3.15 1.79 10.90
C ALA A 68 -3.51 1.68 9.41
N PRO A 69 -2.67 1.09 8.56
CA PRO A 69 -3.01 0.86 7.15
C PRO A 69 -4.22 -0.07 7.02
N SER A 70 -5.09 0.23 6.05
CA SER A 70 -6.31 -0.54 5.80
C SER A 70 -6.39 -0.95 4.34
N LEU A 71 -6.62 -2.24 4.09
CA LEU A 71 -7.07 -2.76 2.81
C LEU A 71 -8.60 -2.78 2.82
N VAL A 72 -9.21 -1.92 2.00
CA VAL A 72 -10.67 -1.81 1.93
C VAL A 72 -11.17 -2.57 0.70
N PHE A 73 -12.13 -3.47 0.89
CA PHE A 73 -12.80 -4.21 -0.17
C PHE A 73 -14.31 -3.96 -0.12
N PHE A 74 -14.87 -3.54 -1.24
CA PHE A 74 -16.31 -3.34 -1.42
C PHE A 74 -16.89 -4.56 -2.13
N GLY A 75 -17.87 -5.24 -1.53
CA GLY A 75 -18.44 -6.45 -2.11
C GLY A 75 -19.73 -6.88 -1.39
N PHE A 76 -20.17 -8.12 -1.60
CA PHE A 76 -21.35 -8.67 -0.91
C PHE A 76 -21.22 -10.19 -0.75
N THR A 77 -21.93 -10.77 0.21
CA THR A 77 -21.72 -12.19 0.59
C THR A 77 -22.20 -13.21 -0.45
N ARG A 78 -23.22 -12.85 -1.25
CA ARG A 78 -23.84 -13.74 -2.26
C ARG A 78 -23.25 -13.58 -3.66
N CYS A 79 -22.03 -13.07 -3.73
CA CYS A 79 -21.30 -12.88 -4.96
C CYS A 79 -20.78 -14.24 -5.44
N PRO A 80 -21.20 -14.74 -6.61
CA PRO A 80 -21.06 -16.15 -6.97
C PRO A 80 -19.62 -16.59 -7.26
N ASP A 81 -18.65 -15.67 -7.35
CA ASP A 81 -17.31 -16.02 -7.81
C ASP A 81 -16.20 -15.15 -7.21
N VAL A 82 -16.09 -13.88 -7.63
CA VAL A 82 -14.90 -13.06 -7.35
C VAL A 82 -14.74 -12.64 -5.89
N CYS A 83 -15.83 -12.50 -5.13
CA CYS A 83 -15.77 -11.93 -3.78
C CYS A 83 -15.18 -12.92 -2.76
N PRO A 84 -15.62 -14.20 -2.70
CA PRO A 84 -14.96 -15.21 -1.85
C PRO A 84 -13.47 -15.37 -2.17
N ALA A 85 -13.10 -15.43 -3.45
CA ALA A 85 -11.71 -15.55 -3.88
C ALA A 85 -10.87 -14.35 -3.42
N THR A 86 -11.40 -13.12 -3.57
CA THR A 86 -10.71 -11.89 -3.15
C THR A 86 -10.51 -11.83 -1.64
N LEU A 87 -11.52 -12.21 -0.84
CA LEU A 87 -11.40 -12.23 0.62
C LEU A 87 -10.34 -13.22 1.11
N LEU A 88 -10.27 -14.40 0.48
CA LEU A 88 -9.21 -15.39 0.77
C LEU A 88 -7.82 -14.84 0.45
N GLN A 89 -7.66 -14.17 -0.70
CA GLN A 89 -6.40 -13.53 -1.07
C GLN A 89 -6.02 -12.43 -0.07
N LEU A 90 -6.95 -11.58 0.35
CA LEU A 90 -6.69 -10.53 1.34
C LEU A 90 -6.31 -11.10 2.71
N ALA A 91 -6.90 -12.23 3.11
CA ALA A 91 -6.52 -12.93 4.33
C ALA A 91 -5.08 -13.47 4.26
N GLN A 92 -4.65 -13.99 3.10
CA GLN A 92 -3.28 -14.42 2.86
C GLN A 92 -2.30 -13.24 2.87
N VAL A 93 -2.64 -12.14 2.19
CA VAL A 93 -1.83 -10.90 2.19
C VAL A 93 -1.64 -10.38 3.60
N ARG A 94 -2.71 -10.33 4.41
CA ARG A 94 -2.61 -9.89 5.81
C ARG A 94 -1.65 -10.76 6.62
N LYS A 95 -1.66 -12.08 6.42
CA LYS A 95 -0.75 -13.02 7.11
C LYS A 95 0.71 -12.88 6.64
N ALA A 96 0.92 -12.62 5.35
CA ALA A 96 2.25 -12.50 4.75
C ALA A 96 2.87 -11.11 4.93
N ALA A 97 2.05 -10.08 5.17
CA ALA A 97 2.53 -8.72 5.36
C ALA A 97 3.36 -8.63 6.65
N ALA A 98 4.55 -8.04 6.57
CA ALA A 98 5.35 -7.63 7.73
C ALA A 98 4.77 -6.37 8.42
N LEU A 99 3.43 -6.28 8.49
CA LEU A 99 2.66 -5.16 9.04
C LEU A 99 1.58 -5.71 9.99
N PRO A 100 1.90 -5.96 11.27
CA PRO A 100 0.97 -6.54 12.24
C PRO A 100 -0.32 -5.72 12.43
N THR A 101 -0.23 -4.42 12.21
CA THR A 101 -1.35 -3.46 12.33
C THR A 101 -2.21 -3.39 11.08
N LEU A 102 -1.88 -4.11 10.00
CA LEU A 102 -2.65 -4.09 8.75
C LEU A 102 -4.06 -4.64 8.99
N ARG A 103 -5.05 -3.82 8.64
CA ARG A 103 -6.47 -4.16 8.74
C ARG A 103 -7.05 -4.48 7.37
N VAL A 104 -7.94 -5.47 7.33
CA VAL A 104 -8.81 -5.71 6.17
C VAL A 104 -10.20 -5.25 6.56
N VAL A 105 -10.77 -4.33 5.79
CA VAL A 105 -12.09 -3.75 6.01
C VAL A 105 -12.98 -4.16 4.84
N PHE A 106 -13.97 -4.99 5.11
CA PHE A 106 -15.00 -5.35 4.15
C PHE A 106 -16.19 -4.41 4.29
N VAL A 107 -16.59 -3.79 3.19
CA VAL A 107 -17.77 -2.91 3.13
C VAL A 107 -18.81 -3.58 2.22
N SER A 108 -19.95 -3.96 2.80
CA SER A 108 -21.03 -4.51 2.00
C SER A 108 -21.67 -3.46 1.09
N VAL A 109 -21.95 -3.84 -0.16
CA VAL A 109 -22.74 -3.05 -1.12
C VAL A 109 -24.20 -3.53 -1.21
N ASP A 110 -24.59 -4.57 -0.47
CA ASP A 110 -25.95 -5.13 -0.41
C ASP A 110 -26.51 -5.18 1.03
N PRO A 111 -26.85 -4.01 1.63
CA PRO A 111 -27.26 -3.92 3.02
C PRO A 111 -28.59 -4.59 3.34
N GLN A 112 -29.41 -4.92 2.34
CA GLN A 112 -30.67 -5.64 2.57
C GLN A 112 -30.43 -7.12 2.87
N ARG A 113 -29.31 -7.67 2.39
CA ARG A 113 -29.01 -9.10 2.47
C ARG A 113 -27.83 -9.41 3.39
N ASP A 114 -26.88 -8.50 3.47
CA ASP A 114 -25.69 -8.62 4.29
C ASP A 114 -25.93 -7.92 5.64
N THR A 115 -26.45 -8.68 6.61
CA THR A 115 -26.69 -8.17 7.95
C THR A 115 -25.43 -8.26 8.82
N PRO A 116 -25.30 -7.43 9.88
CA PRO A 116 -24.21 -7.52 10.84
C PRO A 116 -24.01 -8.94 11.41
N ALA A 117 -25.11 -9.64 11.69
CA ALA A 117 -25.08 -11.01 12.19
C ALA A 117 -24.52 -12.02 11.18
N LEU A 118 -24.74 -11.80 9.87
CA LEU A 118 -24.18 -12.65 8.82
C LEU A 118 -22.69 -12.35 8.57
N LEU A 119 -22.29 -11.09 8.71
CA LEU A 119 -20.92 -10.63 8.43
C LEU A 119 -19.96 -10.79 9.63
N GLY A 120 -20.50 -10.85 10.84
CA GLY A 120 -19.72 -10.91 12.09
C GLY A 120 -19.28 -12.31 12.52
N THR A 121 -19.59 -13.34 11.74
CA THR A 121 -19.17 -14.74 11.97
C THR A 121 -17.81 -15.02 11.36
#